data_AF-A0A966PNJ0-F1
#
_entry.id   AF-A0A966PNJ0-F1
#
_cell.length_a   1.000
_cell.length_b   1.000
_cell.length_c   1.000
_cell.angle_alpha   90.00
_cell.angle_beta   90.00
_cell.angle_gamma   90.00
#
_symmetry.space_group_name_H-M   'P 1'
#
loop_
_entity.id
_entity.type
_entity.pdbx_description
1 polymer ?
#
loop_
_entity_poly.entity_id
_entity_poly.type
_entity_poly.pdbx_seq_one_letter_code
_entity_poly.pdbx_strand_id
1 'polypeptide(L)'
;MARNGFVLFLCRTGVGVGQSYQVPIPNPVLADRYPLEARGTVLGMQAASRSLGAIIGPLAAGGVAAVVGGASGWRWAFVVPAVFGVVIAGFAIRVPEPRRGGNEQRAVLGEVLDDRDEPPISMAAAFTRLRKIRTFSTILVGVSALGFGLFATPFLISLHLEEEFGYDEV
;
A
#
# COMPACT_ATOMS: atom_id res chain seq x y z
N MET A 1 -6.04 -20.75 -12.25
CA MET A 1 -7.18 -19.83 -12.08
C MET A 1 -8.10 -20.40 -11.01
N ALA A 2 -8.66 -19.57 -10.12
CA ALA A 2 -9.45 -20.07 -8.98
C ALA A 2 -10.60 -20.96 -9.48
N ARG A 3 -10.61 -22.20 -8.99
CA ARG A 3 -11.55 -23.26 -9.39
C ARG A 3 -12.62 -23.50 -8.32
N ASN A 4 -12.42 -22.93 -7.13
CA ASN A 4 -13.32 -23.01 -5.98
C ASN A 4 -13.20 -21.71 -5.15
N GLY A 5 -14.24 -21.33 -4.42
CA GLY A 5 -14.29 -20.11 -3.61
C GLY A 5 -13.16 -20.02 -2.58
N PHE A 6 -12.72 -21.16 -2.04
CA PHE A 6 -11.58 -21.23 -1.12
C PHE A 6 -10.25 -20.76 -1.76
N VAL A 7 -10.03 -21.07 -3.05
CA VAL A 7 -8.83 -20.61 -3.76
C VAL A 7 -8.88 -19.10 -3.97
N LEU A 8 -10.06 -18.54 -4.24
CA LEU A 8 -10.25 -17.10 -4.37
C LEU A 8 -9.99 -16.38 -3.03
N PHE A 9 -10.46 -16.95 -1.92
CA PHE A 9 -10.16 -16.46 -0.57
C PHE A 9 -8.65 -16.43 -0.28
N LEU A 10 -7.93 -17.51 -0.58
CA LEU A 10 -6.48 -17.56 -0.39
C LEU A 10 -5.76 -16.54 -1.26
N CYS A 11 -6.13 -16.42 -2.54
CA CYS A 11 -5.56 -15.41 -3.43
C CYS A 11 -5.81 -13.99 -2.90
N ARG A 12 -7.03 -13.69 -2.41
CA ARG A 12 -7.38 -12.35 -1.89
C ARG A 12 -6.62 -12.03 -0.61
N THR A 13 -6.47 -13.01 0.27
CA THR A 13 -5.66 -12.90 1.49
C THR A 13 -4.19 -12.65 1.13
N GLY A 14 -3.64 -13.39 0.17
CA GLY A 14 -2.27 -13.19 -0.32
C GLY A 14 -2.02 -11.79 -0.87
N VAL A 15 -2.97 -11.25 -1.65
CA VAL A 15 -2.92 -9.85 -2.11
C VAL A 15 -2.95 -8.88 -0.92
N GLY A 16 -3.81 -9.11 0.07
CA GLY A 16 -3.87 -8.27 1.28
C GLY A 16 -2.55 -8.21 2.03
N VAL A 17 -1.93 -9.37 2.28
CA VAL A 17 -0.58 -9.47 2.88
C VAL A 17 0.43 -8.72 2.03
N GLY A 18 0.39 -8.91 0.71
CA GLY A 18 1.26 -8.22 -0.24
C GLY A 18 1.05 -6.70 -0.30
N GLN A 19 -0.09 -6.14 0.09
CA GLN A 19 -0.31 -4.68 0.09
C GLN A 19 0.08 -4.02 1.41
N SER A 20 0.33 -4.80 2.47
CA SER A 20 0.63 -4.28 3.81
C SER A 20 1.88 -3.39 3.86
N TYR A 21 2.85 -3.60 2.97
CA TYR A 21 4.09 -2.84 2.95
C TYR A 21 3.93 -1.39 2.47
N GLN A 22 2.84 -1.06 1.79
CA GLN A 22 2.69 0.22 1.10
C GLN A 22 2.69 1.42 2.03
N VAL A 23 2.32 1.23 3.29
CA VAL A 23 2.28 2.28 4.30
C VAL A 23 3.65 2.47 4.96
N PRO A 24 4.31 1.44 5.50
CA PRO A 24 5.54 1.63 6.26
C PRO A 24 6.82 1.78 5.44
N ILE A 25 6.89 1.28 4.20
CA ILE A 25 8.18 1.22 3.46
C ILE A 25 8.45 2.44 2.57
N PRO A 26 7.52 2.88 1.69
CA PRO A 26 7.86 3.87 0.66
C PRO A 26 8.23 5.25 1.23
N ASN A 27 7.49 5.72 2.23
CA ASN A 27 7.66 7.06 2.78
C ASN A 27 9.04 7.27 3.44
N PRO A 28 9.51 6.39 4.36
CA PRO A 28 10.85 6.55 4.93
C PRO A 28 11.95 6.38 3.89
N VAL A 29 11.82 5.43 2.96
CA VAL A 29 12.83 5.23 1.89
C VAL A 29 12.98 6.48 1.03
N LEU A 30 11.87 7.12 0.64
CA LEU A 30 11.92 8.39 -0.09
C LEU A 30 12.50 9.52 0.76
N ALA A 31 12.15 9.61 2.04
CA ALA A 31 12.67 10.63 2.94
C ALA A 31 14.19 10.52 3.17
N ASP A 32 14.71 9.30 3.20
CA ASP A 32 16.14 8.99 3.35
C ASP A 32 16.92 9.19 2.05
N ARG A 33 16.28 9.02 0.89
CA ARG A 33 16.94 9.13 -0.43
C ARG A 33 17.09 10.56 -0.91
N TYR A 34 16.12 11.43 -0.61
CA TYR A 34 16.06 12.79 -1.15
C TYR A 34 16.40 13.85 -0.10
N PRO A 35 17.09 14.94 -0.50
CA PRO A 35 17.44 16.04 0.40
C PRO A 35 16.19 16.82 0.82
N LEU A 36 16.29 17.57 1.92
CA LEU A 36 15.13 18.21 2.57
C LEU A 36 14.39 19.16 1.62
N GLU A 37 15.11 19.87 0.75
CA GLU A 37 14.55 20.85 -0.18
C GLU A 37 13.65 20.20 -1.23
N ALA A 38 13.97 18.97 -1.65
CA ALA A 38 13.23 18.24 -2.69
C ALA A 38 12.18 17.27 -2.11
N ARG A 39 12.23 16.98 -0.80
CA ARG A 39 11.40 15.96 -0.16
C ARG A 39 9.91 16.23 -0.33
N GLY A 40 9.49 17.50 -0.19
CA GLY A 40 8.09 17.90 -0.34
C GLY A 40 7.55 17.58 -1.73
N THR A 41 8.31 17.90 -2.78
CA THR A 41 7.93 17.63 -4.18
C THR A 41 7.86 16.14 -4.47
N VAL A 42 8.82 15.35 -3.97
CA VAL A 42 8.86 13.90 -4.19
C VAL A 42 7.70 13.20 -3.50
N LEU A 43 7.38 13.56 -2.25
CA LEU A 43 6.22 13.02 -1.54
C LEU A 43 4.90 13.46 -2.21
N GLY A 44 4.84 14.70 -2.71
CA GLY A 44 3.70 15.18 -3.51
C GLY A 44 3.51 14.36 -4.80
N MET A 45 4.59 14.06 -5.51
CA MET A 45 4.57 13.24 -6.72
C MET A 45 4.17 11.78 -6.42
N GLN A 46 4.62 11.23 -5.30
CA GLN A 46 4.20 9.92 -4.82
C GLN A 46 2.68 9.89 -4.55
N ALA A 47 2.15 10.91 -3.86
CA ALA A 47 0.72 11.02 -3.60
C ALA A 47 -0.08 11.15 -4.91
N ALA A 48 0.38 11.99 -5.84
CA ALA A 48 -0.22 12.13 -7.16
C ALA A 48 -0.22 10.82 -7.95
N SER A 49 0.88 10.05 -7.87
CA SER A 49 0.99 8.74 -8.52
C SER A 49 -0.04 7.74 -7.99
N ARG A 50 -0.32 7.76 -6.68
CA ARG A 50 -1.36 6.93 -6.06
C ARG A 50 -2.75 7.29 -6.58
N SER A 51 -3.07 8.58 -6.65
CA SER A 51 -4.34 9.07 -7.19
C SER A 51 -4.50 8.73 -8.68
N LEU A 52 -3.45 8.93 -9.47
CA LEU A 52 -3.44 8.55 -10.88
C LEU A 52 -3.63 7.05 -11.07
N GLY A 53 -2.99 6.22 -10.24
CA GLY A 53 -3.17 4.77 -10.26
C GLY A 53 -4.62 4.34 -9.98
N ALA A 54 -5.32 5.04 -9.10
CA ALA A 54 -6.73 4.77 -8.80
C ALA A 54 -7.66 5.05 -9.99
N ILE A 55 -7.31 6.03 -10.84
CA ILE A 55 -8.08 6.39 -12.03
C ILE A 55 -7.71 5.50 -13.22
N ILE A 56 -6.41 5.33 -13.47
CA ILE A 56 -5.89 4.59 -14.62
C ILE A 56 -6.10 3.08 -14.45
N GLY A 57 -6.03 2.57 -13.22
CA GLY A 57 -6.14 1.14 -12.92
C GLY A 57 -7.41 0.49 -13.48
N PRO A 58 -8.62 0.97 -13.12
CA PRO A 58 -9.88 0.45 -13.65
C PRO A 58 -9.99 0.60 -15.17
N LEU A 59 -9.54 1.73 -15.73
CA LEU A 59 -9.57 1.98 -17.18
C LEU A 59 -8.67 1.00 -17.94
N ALA A 60 -7.45 0.77 -17.45
CA ALA A 60 -6.52 -0.18 -18.03
C ALA A 60 -7.04 -1.62 -17.90
N ALA A 61 -7.62 -1.98 -16.76
CA ALA A 61 -8.23 -3.29 -16.54
C ALA A 61 -9.41 -3.53 -17.51
N GLY A 62 -10.30 -2.54 -17.68
CA GLY A 62 -11.39 -2.59 -18.63
C GLY A 62 -10.92 -2.68 -20.09
N GLY A 63 -9.91 -1.90 -20.46
CA GLY A 63 -9.30 -1.95 -21.80
C GLY A 63 -8.67 -3.30 -22.12
N VAL A 64 -7.93 -3.90 -21.19
CA VAL A 64 -7.36 -5.25 -21.35
C VAL A 64 -8.46 -6.30 -21.51
N ALA A 65 -9.51 -6.22 -20.70
CA ALA A 65 -10.65 -7.13 -20.80
C ALA A 65 -11.39 -7.00 -22.15
N ALA A 66 -11.56 -5.77 -22.65
CA ALA A 66 -12.21 -5.48 -23.92
C ALA A 66 -11.40 -5.97 -25.14
N VAL A 67 -10.07 -5.81 -25.12
CA VAL A 67 -9.19 -6.22 -26.22
C VAL A 67 -9.09 -7.74 -26.35
N VAL A 68 -9.02 -8.48 -25.25
CA VAL A 68 -8.91 -9.94 -25.30
C VAL A 68 -10.25 -10.60 -25.65
N GLY A 69 -11.37 -10.03 -25.20
CA GLY A 69 -12.71 -10.52 -25.50
C GLY A 69 -13.06 -11.89 -24.90
N GLY A 70 -14.35 -12.24 -24.94
CA GLY A 70 -14.88 -13.55 -24.51
C GLY A 70 -15.06 -13.73 -22.99
N ALA A 71 -15.67 -14.85 -22.60
CA ALA A 71 -16.06 -15.16 -21.22
C ALA A 71 -14.90 -15.24 -20.20
N SER A 72 -13.65 -15.29 -20.69
CA SER A 72 -12.43 -15.32 -19.86
C SER A 72 -11.57 -14.06 -19.96
N GLY A 73 -11.99 -13.02 -20.70
CA GLY A 73 -11.23 -11.78 -20.91
C GLY A 73 -10.90 -11.04 -19.61
N TRP A 74 -11.81 -11.06 -18.63
CA TRP A 74 -11.61 -10.44 -17.31
C TRP A 74 -10.40 -11.01 -16.55
N ARG A 75 -10.00 -12.25 -16.84
CA ARG A 75 -8.87 -12.90 -16.15
C ARG A 75 -7.55 -12.23 -16.50
N TRP A 76 -7.45 -11.71 -17.72
CA TRP A 76 -6.26 -11.00 -18.19
C TRP A 76 -6.10 -9.63 -17.53
N ALA A 77 -7.19 -9.01 -17.07
CA ALA A 77 -7.14 -7.79 -16.28
C ALA A 77 -6.42 -7.98 -14.93
N PHE A 78 -6.33 -9.23 -14.43
CA PHE A 78 -5.53 -9.56 -13.24
C PHE A 78 -4.11 -10.00 -13.58
N VAL A 79 -3.94 -10.79 -14.65
CA VAL A 79 -2.64 -11.35 -15.03
C VAL A 79 -1.69 -10.28 -15.56
N VAL A 80 -2.16 -9.40 -16.44
CA VAL A 80 -1.30 -8.39 -17.08
C VAL A 80 -0.66 -7.44 -16.06
N PRO A 81 -1.41 -6.82 -15.13
CA PRO A 81 -0.82 -5.98 -14.09
C PRO A 81 0.07 -6.76 -13.12
N ALA A 82 -0.28 -8.02 -12.80
CA ALA A 82 0.53 -8.86 -11.93
C ALA A 82 1.91 -9.15 -12.54
N VAL A 83 1.96 -9.52 -13.82
CA VAL A 83 3.22 -9.74 -14.54
C VAL A 83 4.06 -8.46 -14.57
N PHE A 84 3.44 -7.32 -14.90
CA PHE A 84 4.12 -6.03 -14.87
C PHE A 84 4.69 -5.69 -13.49
N GLY A 85 3.93 -5.94 -12.42
CA GLY A 85 4.38 -5.75 -11.05
C GLY A 85 5.57 -6.64 -10.68
N VAL A 86 5.58 -7.90 -11.09
CA VAL A 86 6.72 -8.82 -10.86
C VAL A 86 7.98 -8.34 -11.58
N VAL A 87 7.85 -7.85 -12.81
CA VAL A 87 8.97 -7.28 -13.56
C VAL A 87 9.56 -6.07 -12.82
N ILE A 88 8.72 -5.14 -12.36
CA ILE A 88 9.18 -3.98 -11.58
C ILE A 88 9.83 -4.42 -10.27
N ALA A 89 9.26 -5.40 -9.56
CA ALA A 89 9.85 -5.94 -8.34
C ALA A 89 11.24 -6.54 -8.59
N GLY A 90 11.43 -7.23 -9.72
CA GLY A 90 12.74 -7.73 -10.14
C GLY A 90 13.78 -6.63 -10.38
N PHE A 91 13.37 -5.46 -10.88
CA PHE A 91 14.25 -4.29 -10.97
C PHE A 91 14.50 -3.64 -9.62
N ALA A 92 13.50 -3.59 -8.73
CA ALA A 92 13.60 -2.99 -7.41
C ALA A 92 14.66 -3.66 -6.52
N ILE A 93 14.92 -4.96 -6.70
CA ILE A 93 15.98 -5.70 -5.97
C ILE A 93 17.38 -5.11 -6.22
N ARG A 94 17.59 -4.42 -7.35
CA ARG A 94 18.88 -3.77 -7.65
C ARG A 94 19.04 -2.38 -7.04
N VAL A 95 17.99 -1.84 -6.40
CA VAL A 95 18.03 -0.52 -5.80
C VAL A 95 18.74 -0.62 -4.44
N PRO A 96 19.87 0.08 -4.24
CA PRO A 96 20.58 0.04 -2.96
C PRO A 96 19.76 0.72 -1.85
N GLU A 97 19.77 0.14 -0.66
CA GLU A 97 19.09 0.70 0.51
C GLU A 97 19.77 2.02 0.92
N PRO A 98 19.02 3.14 1.03
CA PRO A 98 19.58 4.41 1.47
C PRO A 98 19.97 4.35 2.95
N ARG A 99 20.99 5.13 3.34
CA ARG A 99 21.34 5.30 4.75
C ARG A 99 20.19 6.03 5.46
N ARG A 100 19.66 5.41 6.51
CA ARG A 100 18.60 6.00 7.34
C ARG A 100 19.07 7.30 7.97
N GLY A 101 18.28 8.36 7.86
CA GLY A 101 18.56 9.65 8.50
C GLY A 101 19.79 10.42 7.98
N GLY A 102 20.48 9.95 6.93
CA GLY A 102 21.73 10.56 6.48
C GLY A 102 21.58 12.01 5.99
N ASN A 103 20.43 12.36 5.41
CA ASN A 103 20.16 13.74 4.98
C ASN A 103 19.86 14.68 6.17
N GLU A 104 19.23 14.17 7.23
CA GLU A 104 18.97 14.91 8.47
C GLU A 104 20.29 15.18 9.22
N GLN A 105 21.12 14.13 9.38
CA GLN A 105 22.44 14.26 10.00
C GLN A 105 23.31 15.27 9.26
N ARG A 106 23.35 15.21 7.92
CA ARG A 106 24.11 16.17 7.13
C ARG A 106 23.60 17.61 7.29
N ALA A 107 22.28 17.80 7.38
CA ALA A 107 21.69 19.14 7.53
C ALA A 107 21.93 19.74 8.93
N VAL A 108 21.93 18.92 9.98
CA VAL A 108 22.07 19.38 11.37
C VAL A 108 23.52 19.38 11.86
N LEU A 109 24.27 18.32 11.57
CA LEU A 109 25.62 18.07 12.09
C LEU A 109 26.73 18.43 11.08
N GLY A 110 26.39 18.65 9.81
CA GLY A 110 27.37 18.87 8.73
C GLY A 110 28.12 17.61 8.28
N GLU A 111 28.03 16.53 9.06
CA GLU A 111 28.61 15.21 8.78
C GLU A 111 27.58 14.10 8.97
N VAL A 112 27.82 12.94 8.35
CA VAL A 112 26.98 11.75 8.50
C VAL A 112 27.71 10.82 9.47
N LEU A 113 27.14 10.64 10.65
CA LEU A 113 27.71 9.77 11.67
C LEU A 113 27.55 8.31 11.25
N ASP A 114 28.53 7.48 11.62
CA ASP A 114 28.53 6.07 11.27
C ASP A 114 27.83 5.25 12.37
N ASP A 115 26.51 5.12 12.28
CA ASP A 115 25.66 4.37 13.24
C ASP A 115 25.79 2.84 13.14
N ARG A 116 26.97 2.32 12.76
CA ARG A 116 27.18 0.87 12.59
C ARG A 116 27.10 0.08 13.91
N ASP A 117 27.10 0.75 15.06
CA ASP A 117 27.16 0.14 16.39
C ASP A 117 25.88 0.31 17.24
N GLU A 118 24.79 0.84 16.70
CA GLU A 118 23.53 0.91 17.47
C GLU A 118 22.90 -0.49 17.61
N PRO A 119 22.66 -0.98 18.85
CA PRO A 119 22.06 -2.29 19.05
C PRO A 119 20.63 -2.31 18.47
N PRO A 120 20.23 -3.36 17.74
CA PRO A 120 18.93 -3.42 17.12
C PRO A 120 17.83 -3.34 18.19
N ILE A 121 16.93 -2.37 18.04
CA ILE A 121 15.79 -2.23 18.95
C ILE A 121 14.90 -3.45 18.78
N SER A 122 14.75 -4.25 19.84
CA SER A 122 13.82 -5.38 19.83
C SER A 122 12.40 -4.90 19.56
N MET A 123 11.72 -5.55 18.59
CA MET A 123 10.33 -5.24 18.21
C MET A 123 9.38 -5.27 19.41
N ALA A 124 9.61 -6.20 20.36
CA ALA A 124 8.83 -6.28 21.59
C ALA A 124 9.04 -5.07 22.51
N ALA A 125 10.28 -4.56 22.58
CA ALA A 125 10.61 -3.36 23.35
C ALA A 125 10.00 -2.11 22.70
N ALA A 126 10.04 -2.01 21.37
CA ALA A 126 9.39 -0.93 20.62
C ALA A 126 7.87 -0.93 20.84
N PHE A 127 7.22 -2.09 20.73
CA PHE A 127 5.78 -2.22 20.95
C PHE A 127 5.38 -1.88 22.39
N THR A 128 6.16 -2.34 23.37
CA THR A 128 5.92 -2.03 24.79
C THR A 128 6.04 -0.53 25.06
N ARG A 129 6.99 0.15 24.41
CA ARG A 129 7.14 1.62 24.49
C ARG A 129 5.96 2.35 23.84
N LEU A 130 5.58 1.95 22.62
CA LEU A 130 4.46 2.56 21.89
C LEU A 130 3.12 2.40 22.63
N ARG A 131 2.85 1.22 23.18
CA ARG A 131 1.59 0.95 23.92
C ARG A 131 1.44 1.77 25.20
N LYS A 132 2.54 2.26 25.80
CA LYS A 132 2.51 3.15 26.96
C LYS A 132 2.07 4.58 26.60
N ILE A 133 2.17 4.97 25.33
CA ILE A 133 1.77 6.30 24.88
C ILE A 133 0.25 6.31 24.71
N ARG A 134 -0.46 7.03 25.59
CA ARG A 134 -1.93 7.12 25.55
C ARG A 134 -2.43 7.60 24.18
N THR A 135 -1.77 8.60 23.59
CA THR A 135 -2.10 9.13 22.27
C THR A 135 -2.03 8.08 21.17
N PHE A 136 -1.03 7.19 21.20
CA PHE A 136 -0.89 6.11 20.23
C PHE A 136 -2.08 5.14 20.30
N SER A 137 -2.47 4.74 21.52
CA SER A 137 -3.63 3.86 21.71
C SER A 137 -4.95 4.53 21.30
N THR A 138 -5.12 5.83 21.58
CA THR A 138 -6.33 6.56 21.18
C THR A 138 -6.44 6.70 19.66
N ILE A 139 -5.33 7.03 18.98
CA ILE A 139 -5.30 7.11 17.51
C ILE A 139 -5.61 5.74 16.92
N LEU A 140 -5.05 4.66 17.47
CA LEU A 140 -5.31 3.31 16.98
C LEU A 140 -6.79 2.93 17.04
N VAL A 141 -7.47 3.22 18.15
CA VAL A 141 -8.91 2.98 18.29
C VAL A 141 -9.70 3.86 17.34
N GLY A 142 -9.35 5.15 17.21
CA GLY A 142 -10.02 6.08 16.30
C GLY A 142 -9.90 5.67 14.83
N VAL A 143 -8.69 5.31 14.38
CA VAL A 143 -8.44 4.82 13.02
C VAL A 143 -9.14 3.49 12.78
N SER A 144 -9.22 2.61 13.79
CA SER A 144 -9.96 1.35 13.67
C SER A 144 -11.46 1.58 13.52
N ALA A 145 -12.05 2.51 14.30
CA ALA A 145 -13.45 2.87 14.19
C ALA A 145 -13.78 3.54 12.83
N LEU A 146 -12.93 4.46 12.38
CA LEU A 146 -13.05 5.09 11.05
C LEU A 146 -12.93 4.06 9.94
N GLY A 147 -11.96 3.14 10.02
CA GLY A 147 -11.79 2.07 9.05
C GLY A 147 -13.01 1.15 9.01
N PHE A 148 -13.54 0.76 10.16
CA PHE A 148 -14.75 -0.06 10.22
C PHE A 148 -15.93 0.63 9.52
N GLY A 149 -16.16 1.91 9.79
CA GLY A 149 -17.20 2.68 9.10
C GLY A 149 -16.97 2.78 7.59
N LEU A 150 -15.76 3.16 7.17
CA LEU A 150 -15.46 3.42 5.76
C LEU A 150 -15.51 2.15 4.88
N PHE A 151 -15.19 0.98 5.43
CA PHE A 151 -15.19 -0.29 4.69
C PHE A 151 -16.51 -1.06 4.81
N ALA A 152 -17.20 -0.99 5.96
CA ALA A 152 -18.48 -1.69 6.14
C ALA A 152 -19.60 -1.04 5.32
N THR A 153 -19.63 0.29 5.25
CA THR A 153 -20.73 1.01 4.58
C THR A 153 -20.85 0.72 3.08
N PRO A 154 -19.79 0.78 2.25
CA PRO A 154 -19.90 0.46 0.82
C PRO A 154 -20.27 -1.00 0.57
N PHE A 155 -19.81 -1.90 1.45
CA PHE A 155 -20.10 -3.33 1.33
C PHE A 155 -21.57 -3.64 1.64
N LEU A 156 -22.13 -3.01 2.67
CA LEU A 156 -23.53 -3.23 3.06
C LEU A 156 -24.53 -2.43 2.22
N ILE A 157 -24.11 -1.31 1.63
CA ILE A 157 -24.98 -0.49 0.76
C ILE A 157 -25.43 -1.28 -0.48
N SER A 158 -24.55 -2.06 -1.11
CA SER A 158 -24.95 -2.88 -2.28
C SER A 158 -26.04 -3.88 -1.89
N LEU A 159 -25.85 -4.61 -0.78
CA LEU A 159 -26.85 -5.56 -0.25
C LEU A 159 -28.17 -4.88 0.17
N HIS A 160 -28.08 -3.70 0.80
CA HIS A 160 -29.27 -2.97 1.25
C HIS A 160 -30.08 -2.39 0.08
N LEU A 161 -29.41 -1.90 -0.97
CA LEU A 161 -30.07 -1.43 -2.19
C LEU A 161 -30.77 -2.57 -2.94
N GLU A 162 -30.19 -3.78 -2.92
CA GLU A 162 -30.79 -4.99 -3.49
C GLU A 162 -32.02 -5.43 -2.70
N GLU A 163 -31.95 -5.48 -1.36
CA GLU A 163 -33.05 -5.91 -0.49
C GLU A 163 -34.22 -4.92 -0.42
N GLU A 164 -33.96 -3.60 -0.36
CA GLU A 164 -35.03 -2.59 -0.20
C GLU A 164 -35.57 -2.04 -1.53
N PHE A 165 -34.71 -1.87 -2.54
CA PHE A 165 -35.07 -1.15 -3.76
C PHE A 165 -35.07 -2.04 -5.02
N GLY A 166 -34.65 -3.31 -4.91
CA GLY A 166 -34.69 -4.27 -6.02
C GLY A 166 -33.81 -3.89 -7.22
N TYR A 167 -32.76 -3.09 -6.99
CA TYR A 167 -31.78 -2.77 -8.03
C TYR A 167 -30.76 -3.91 -8.15
N ASP A 168 -31.00 -4.84 -9.09
CA ASP A 168 -29.98 -5.78 -9.55
C ASP A 168 -28.83 -5.01 -10.24
N GLU A 169 -27.59 -5.27 -9.84
CA GLU A 169 -26.40 -4.71 -10.49
C GLU A 169 -26.39 -5.08 -11.98
N VAL A 170 -26.54 -4.09 -12.88
CA VAL A 170 -26.25 -4.22 -14.32
C VAL A 170 -24.75 -4.01 -14.56
#